data_AF-A0A5U3I3M6-F1
#
_entry.id   AF-A0A5U3I3M6-F1
#
_cell.length_a   1.000
_cell.length_b   1.000
_cell.length_c   1.000
_cell.angle_alpha   90.00
_cell.angle_beta   90.00
_cell.angle_gamma   90.00
#
_symmetry.space_group_name_H-M   'P 1'
#
loop_
_entity.id
_entity.type
_entity.pdbx_description
1 polymer ?
#
loop_
_entity_poly.entity_id
_entity_poly.type
_entity_poly.pdbx_seq_one_letter_code
_entity_poly.pdbx_strand_id
1 'polypeptide(L)'
;MSQKKYDANLPKNLTYRKNDRAFYWRNPVTKKEIALGQIARRDAVAQAIEANNYIYQNYTPAALIEKLKRSDTFTVSMWIDRYNVLLKRRDLAANTYKIRGNQLATVREKMGEMILAEVTTRHIAEFLESWIAEGKNTMAGAMRSVLSDMFREAIVEGRITTNPVEPTRAPEIKVARERLQLETYNATRTAAEHLPVWFPLAMDLALVTGQRREDIVNMKFSDIVDGRLHVTQIKTGMKIAFP
;
A
#
# COMPACT_ATOMS: atom_id res chain seq x y z
N MET A 1 49.08 37.36 13.22
CA MET A 1 47.80 37.59 13.92
C MET A 1 47.66 36.53 15.01
N SER A 2 47.60 36.98 16.28
CA SER A 2 47.65 36.11 17.46
C SER A 2 46.49 35.10 17.49
N GLN A 3 46.83 33.81 17.57
CA GLN A 3 45.90 32.70 17.70
C GLN A 3 45.23 32.81 19.09
N LYS A 4 44.03 33.40 19.15
CA LYS A 4 43.25 33.51 20.39
C LYS A 4 43.09 32.10 20.97
N LYS A 5 43.63 31.89 22.19
CA LYS A 5 43.57 30.64 22.95
C LYS A 5 42.15 30.07 22.90
N TYR A 6 42.02 28.89 22.32
CA TYR A 6 40.80 28.08 22.39
C TYR A 6 40.57 27.69 23.85
N ASP A 7 39.49 28.17 24.46
CA ASP A 7 39.07 27.70 25.78
C ASP A 7 38.37 26.35 25.58
N ALA A 8 39.00 25.28 26.07
CA ALA A 8 38.50 23.91 25.89
C ALA A 8 37.11 23.68 26.51
N ASN A 9 36.67 24.58 27.40
CA ASN A 9 35.40 24.47 28.10
C ASN A 9 34.26 25.30 27.48
N LEU A 10 34.44 25.83 26.27
CA LEU A 10 33.40 26.53 25.51
C LEU A 10 33.13 25.79 24.19
N PRO A 11 31.86 25.74 23.74
CA PRO A 11 31.52 25.17 22.45
C PRO A 11 32.24 25.90 21.31
N LYS A 12 32.42 25.21 20.18
CA LYS A 12 33.07 25.77 18.98
C LYS A 12 32.47 27.13 18.63
N ASN A 13 33.29 28.03 18.10
CA ASN A 13 32.89 29.38 17.69
C ASN A 13 32.45 30.34 18.83
N LEU A 14 32.39 29.91 20.09
CA LEU A 14 32.12 30.77 21.24
C LEU A 14 33.42 31.17 21.95
N THR A 15 33.54 32.45 22.31
CA THR A 15 34.67 32.98 23.08
C THR A 15 34.18 33.87 24.22
N TYR A 16 34.88 33.84 25.34
CA TYR A 16 34.64 34.75 26.47
C TYR A 16 35.77 35.77 26.56
N ARG A 17 35.43 37.07 26.64
CA ARG A 17 36.41 38.15 26.78
C ARG A 17 36.38 38.70 28.20
N LYS A 18 37.50 38.53 28.91
CA LYS A 18 37.65 38.97 30.31
C LYS A 18 37.56 40.49 30.46
N ASN A 19 38.04 41.25 29.48
CA ASN A 19 38.02 42.72 29.52
C ASN A 19 36.59 43.27 29.48
N ASP A 20 35.73 42.68 28.64
CA ASP A 20 34.36 43.15 28.41
C ASP A 20 33.32 42.39 29.26
N ARG A 21 33.78 41.36 29.99
CA ARG A 21 32.96 40.36 30.72
C ARG A 21 31.83 39.76 29.89
N ALA A 22 31.99 39.68 28.57
CA ALA A 22 30.94 39.31 27.64
C ALA A 22 31.33 38.11 26.76
N PHE A 23 30.30 37.40 26.30
CA PHE A 23 30.44 36.30 25.34
C PHE A 23 30.30 36.80 23.91
N TYR A 24 31.13 36.26 23.02
CA TYR A 24 31.13 36.57 21.59
C TYR A 24 31.11 35.27 20.80
N TRP A 25 30.17 35.16 19.86
CA TRP A 25 30.08 34.04 18.94
C TRP A 25 30.53 34.47 17.53
N ARG A 26 31.36 33.65 16.88
CA ARG A 26 31.90 33.95 15.55
C ARG A 26 31.27 33.06 14.49
N ASN A 27 30.58 33.65 13.53
CA ASN A 27 30.00 32.90 12.43
C ASN A 27 31.11 32.21 11.60
N PRO A 28 31.10 30.87 11.45
CA PRO A 28 32.18 30.17 10.75
C PRO A 28 32.15 30.37 9.23
N VAL A 29 31.00 30.77 8.66
CA VAL A 29 30.80 31.03 7.22
C VAL A 29 31.14 32.49 6.91
N THR A 30 30.50 33.44 7.58
CA THR A 30 30.66 34.88 7.28
C THR A 30 31.85 35.52 7.99
N LYS A 31 32.51 34.79 8.90
CA LYS A 31 33.64 35.22 9.74
C LYS A 31 33.36 36.42 10.67
N LYS A 32 32.15 36.98 10.65
CA LYS A 32 31.70 38.08 11.52
C LYS A 32 31.48 37.60 12.96
N GLU A 33 31.84 38.44 13.92
CA GLU A 33 31.60 38.21 15.35
C GLU A 33 30.30 38.90 15.78
N ILE A 34 29.48 38.19 16.55
CA ILE A 34 28.22 38.67 17.16
C ILE A 34 28.41 38.64 18.68
N ALA A 35 28.12 39.77 19.33
CA ALA A 35 28.17 39.87 20.79
C ALA A 35 26.88 39.29 21.41
N LEU A 36 27.02 38.33 22.32
CA LEU A 36 25.90 37.79 23.12
C LEU A 36 25.70 38.59 24.42
N GLY A 37 26.66 39.44 24.79
CA GLY A 37 26.61 40.28 25.99
C GLY A 37 27.00 39.56 27.28
N GLN A 38 26.63 40.16 28.42
CA GLN A 38 26.92 39.66 29.77
C GLN A 38 25.84 38.69 30.26
N ILE A 39 25.61 37.63 29.48
CA ILE A 39 24.65 36.57 29.82
C ILE A 39 25.30 35.46 30.65
N ALA A 40 24.49 34.68 31.37
CA ALA A 40 24.98 33.54 32.12
C ALA A 40 25.68 32.54 31.19
N ARG A 41 26.75 31.90 31.68
CA ARG A 41 27.56 30.96 30.88
C ARG A 41 26.71 29.84 30.25
N ARG A 42 25.72 29.34 31.00
CA ARG A 42 24.81 28.29 30.53
C ARG A 42 24.02 28.72 29.28
N ASP A 43 23.50 29.94 29.31
CA ASP A 43 22.69 30.49 28.22
C ASP A 43 23.55 30.82 26.99
N ALA A 44 24.75 31.35 27.22
CA ALA A 44 25.73 31.57 26.15
C ALA A 44 26.12 30.28 25.43
N VAL A 45 26.33 29.20 26.20
CA VAL A 45 26.64 27.87 25.66
C VAL A 45 25.45 27.33 24.86
N ALA A 46 24.22 27.44 25.37
CA ALA A 46 23.03 26.98 24.68
C ALA A 46 22.82 27.69 23.34
N GLN A 47 22.87 29.03 23.32
CA GLN A 47 22.72 29.83 22.10
C GLN A 47 23.84 29.56 21.08
N ALA A 48 25.08 29.37 21.54
CA ALA A 48 26.19 29.03 20.65
C ALA A 48 26.04 27.64 20.02
N ILE A 49 25.55 26.66 20.77
CA ILE A 49 25.27 25.31 20.25
C ILE A 49 24.16 25.39 19.20
N GLU A 50 23.08 26.12 19.47
CA GLU A 50 21.97 26.32 18.53
C GLU A 50 22.44 27.01 17.24
N ALA A 51 23.18 28.11 17.35
CA ALA A 51 23.71 28.84 16.20
C ALA A 51 24.68 28.00 15.36
N ASN A 52 25.55 27.22 16.01
CA ASN A 52 26.42 26.28 15.31
C ASN A 52 25.60 25.22 14.56
N ASN A 53 24.61 24.62 15.21
CA ASN A 53 23.76 23.59 14.62
C ASN A 53 22.99 24.12 13.39
N TYR A 54 22.48 25.36 13.48
CA TYR A 54 21.82 26.05 12.36
C TYR A 54 22.78 26.26 11.17
N ILE A 55 24.01 26.72 11.43
CA ILE A 55 24.98 27.03 10.38
C ILE A 55 25.49 25.77 9.68
N TYR A 56 25.73 24.69 10.43
CA TYR A 56 26.24 23.46 9.84
C TYR A 56 25.18 22.65 9.07
N GLN A 57 23.92 23.11 9.02
CA GLN A 57 22.78 22.43 8.39
C GLN A 57 22.60 20.95 8.82
N ASN A 58 23.30 20.52 9.88
CA ASN A 58 23.48 19.12 10.25
C ASN A 58 22.81 18.77 11.58
N TYR A 59 21.69 19.43 11.88
CA TYR A 59 20.88 19.03 13.02
C TYR A 59 19.40 18.96 12.67
N THR A 60 19.04 17.88 11.96
CA THR A 60 17.81 17.18 12.31
C THR A 60 18.09 16.49 13.65
N PRO A 61 17.35 16.76 14.74
CA PRO A 61 17.40 15.94 15.95
C PRO A 61 16.76 14.56 15.70
N ALA A 62 17.06 13.94 14.56
CA ALA A 62 16.38 12.76 14.05
C ALA A 62 16.53 11.61 15.05
N ALA A 63 17.71 11.32 15.59
CA ALA A 63 17.87 10.11 16.41
C ALA A 63 17.00 10.04 17.69
N LEU A 64 16.72 11.16 18.38
CA LEU A 64 15.91 11.16 19.60
C LEU A 64 14.45 11.56 19.32
N ILE A 65 14.20 12.53 18.44
CA ILE A 65 12.82 12.89 18.04
C ILE A 65 12.23 11.81 17.11
N GLU A 66 12.99 11.21 16.19
CA GLU A 66 12.55 9.99 15.48
C GLU A 66 12.43 8.82 16.44
N LYS A 67 13.25 8.66 17.50
CA LYS A 67 13.00 7.59 18.49
C LYS A 67 11.72 7.84 19.31
N LEU A 68 11.43 9.09 19.66
CA LEU A 68 10.19 9.50 20.34
C LEU A 68 8.96 9.50 19.41
N LYS A 69 9.15 9.65 18.09
CA LYS A 69 8.09 9.45 17.07
C LYS A 69 7.93 7.99 16.66
N ARG A 70 9.02 7.20 16.62
CA ARG A 70 9.03 5.75 16.30
C ARG A 70 8.31 4.90 17.35
N SER A 71 8.15 5.40 18.57
CA SER A 71 7.26 4.75 19.54
C SER A 71 5.79 4.75 19.13
N ASP A 72 5.41 5.50 18.09
CA ASP A 72 4.02 5.61 17.58
C ASP A 72 3.91 5.38 16.06
N THR A 73 4.95 4.86 15.40
CA THR A 73 4.92 4.64 13.94
C THR A 73 4.10 3.42 13.58
N PHE A 74 2.85 3.65 13.24
CA PHE A 74 1.94 2.64 12.71
C PHE A 74 2.23 2.41 11.22
N THR A 75 2.85 1.27 10.90
CA THR A 75 3.27 0.94 9.53
C THR A 75 2.14 0.36 8.68
N VAL A 76 2.33 0.33 7.36
CA VAL A 76 1.42 -0.35 6.44
C VAL A 76 1.30 -1.83 6.78
N SER A 77 2.39 -2.52 7.16
CA SER A 77 2.34 -3.92 7.58
C SER A 77 1.40 -4.15 8.77
N MET A 78 1.52 -3.31 9.81
CA MET A 78 0.64 -3.36 10.99
C MET A 78 -0.81 -3.05 10.62
N TRP A 79 -1.01 -2.10 9.69
CA TRP A 79 -2.34 -1.79 9.19
C TRP A 79 -2.95 -2.96 8.40
N ILE A 80 -2.18 -3.65 7.58
CA ILE A 80 -2.65 -4.82 6.84
C ILE A 80 -3.13 -5.92 7.81
N ASP A 81 -2.44 -6.14 8.93
CA ASP A 81 -2.89 -7.10 9.94
C ASP A 81 -4.23 -6.69 10.56
N ARG A 82 -4.38 -5.40 10.89
CA ARG A 82 -5.64 -4.85 11.40
C ARG A 82 -6.77 -4.93 10.36
N TYR A 83 -6.50 -4.56 9.12
CA TYR A 83 -7.44 -4.60 8.01
C TYR A 83 -7.86 -6.04 7.68
N ASN A 84 -6.98 -7.04 7.82
CA ASN A 84 -7.37 -8.44 7.69
C ASN A 84 -8.43 -8.87 8.73
N VAL A 85 -8.37 -8.35 9.96
CA VAL A 85 -9.43 -8.57 10.96
C VAL A 85 -10.73 -7.93 10.53
N LEU A 86 -10.69 -6.72 9.95
CA LEU A 86 -11.87 -6.03 9.42
C LEU A 86 -12.48 -6.78 8.23
N LEU A 87 -11.65 -7.28 7.31
CA LEU A 87 -12.09 -8.07 6.17
C LEU A 87 -12.84 -9.34 6.59
N LYS A 88 -12.36 -10.05 7.62
CA LYS A 88 -13.03 -11.27 8.13
C LYS A 88 -14.45 -11.02 8.63
N ARG A 89 -14.81 -9.78 8.98
CA ARG A 89 -16.17 -9.41 9.41
C ARG A 89 -17.14 -9.21 8.25
N ARG A 90 -16.66 -9.12 7.01
CA ARG A 90 -17.45 -8.75 5.82
C ARG A 90 -18.19 -9.92 5.14
N ASP A 91 -18.24 -11.10 5.76
CA ASP A 91 -18.92 -12.32 5.26
C ASP A 91 -18.74 -12.56 3.75
N LEU A 92 -17.47 -12.60 3.30
CA LEU A 92 -17.14 -12.76 1.89
C LEU A 92 -16.97 -14.23 1.52
N ALA A 93 -17.18 -14.57 0.25
CA ALA A 93 -16.85 -15.90 -0.27
C ALA A 93 -15.36 -16.25 -0.05
N ALA A 94 -15.06 -17.51 0.26
CA ALA A 94 -13.69 -17.98 0.55
C ALA A 94 -12.67 -17.62 -0.54
N ASN A 95 -13.06 -17.72 -1.82
CA ASN A 95 -12.18 -17.36 -2.93
C ASN A 95 -11.87 -15.86 -2.97
N THR A 96 -12.82 -15.01 -2.57
CA THR A 96 -12.61 -13.56 -2.46
C THR A 96 -11.58 -13.24 -1.36
N TYR A 97 -11.63 -13.92 -0.22
CA TYR A 97 -10.60 -13.81 0.81
C TYR A 97 -9.22 -14.22 0.31
N LYS A 98 -9.14 -15.33 -0.43
CA LYS A 98 -7.88 -15.79 -1.03
C LYS A 98 -7.29 -14.74 -1.99
N ILE A 99 -8.10 -14.18 -2.88
CA ILE A 99 -7.67 -13.15 -3.83
C ILE A 99 -7.18 -11.91 -3.08
N ARG A 100 -7.99 -11.38 -2.15
CA ARG A 100 -7.61 -10.19 -1.35
C ARG A 100 -6.35 -10.44 -0.52
N GLY A 101 -6.20 -11.62 0.06
CA GLY A 101 -5.02 -12.02 0.83
C GLY A 101 -3.74 -12.00 -0.01
N ASN A 102 -3.79 -12.54 -1.23
CA ASN A 102 -2.66 -12.48 -2.17
C ASN A 102 -2.29 -11.03 -2.52
N GLN A 103 -3.30 -10.18 -2.78
CA GLN A 103 -3.09 -8.77 -3.08
C GLN A 103 -2.44 -8.04 -1.90
N LEU A 104 -2.93 -8.24 -0.69
CA LEU A 104 -2.37 -7.65 0.53
C LEU A 104 -0.95 -8.17 0.82
N ALA A 105 -0.64 -9.42 0.50
CA ALA A 105 0.72 -9.95 0.61
C ALA A 105 1.68 -9.19 -0.32
N THR A 106 1.28 -8.90 -1.56
CA THR A 106 2.06 -8.08 -2.49
C THR A 106 2.22 -6.63 -1.98
N VAL A 107 1.17 -6.03 -1.42
CA VAL A 107 1.27 -4.69 -0.82
C VAL A 107 2.25 -4.69 0.34
N ARG A 108 2.20 -5.71 1.21
CA ARG A 108 3.12 -5.88 2.34
C ARG A 108 4.57 -5.98 1.88
N GLU A 109 4.84 -6.77 0.85
CA GLU A 109 6.20 -6.92 0.31
C GLU A 109 6.79 -5.60 -0.19
N LYS A 110 5.97 -4.76 -0.86
CA LYS A 110 6.47 -3.53 -1.52
C LYS A 110 6.42 -2.28 -0.66
N MET A 111 5.43 -2.17 0.23
CA MET A 111 5.13 -0.96 1.00
C MET A 111 5.01 -1.19 2.51
N GLY A 112 5.20 -2.43 2.99
CA GLY A 112 4.92 -2.81 4.37
C GLY A 112 5.69 -2.02 5.44
N GLU A 113 6.94 -1.67 5.15
CA GLU A 113 7.81 -0.90 6.06
C GLU A 113 7.51 0.61 6.07
N MET A 114 6.70 1.10 5.14
CA MET A 114 6.33 2.51 5.10
C MET A 114 5.41 2.86 6.28
N ILE A 115 5.55 4.07 6.80
CA ILE A 115 4.61 4.63 7.77
C ILE A 115 3.29 4.89 7.06
N LEU A 116 2.17 4.41 7.62
CA LEU A 116 0.85 4.48 6.96
C LEU A 116 0.46 5.92 6.58
N ALA A 117 0.74 6.87 7.47
CA ALA A 117 0.44 8.30 7.27
C ALA A 117 1.37 9.00 6.25
N GLU A 118 2.52 8.40 5.92
CA GLU A 118 3.48 8.95 4.97
C GLU A 118 3.31 8.38 3.56
N VAL A 119 2.35 7.46 3.37
CA VAL A 119 2.04 6.93 2.04
C VAL A 119 1.41 8.02 1.18
N THR A 120 2.13 8.45 0.14
CA THR A 120 1.67 9.48 -0.79
C THR A 120 1.05 8.87 -2.04
N THR A 121 0.28 9.68 -2.78
CA THR A 121 -0.26 9.33 -4.11
C THR A 121 0.84 8.87 -5.07
N ARG A 122 2.05 9.45 -4.96
CA ARG A 122 3.20 9.06 -5.78
C ARG A 122 3.60 7.60 -5.53
N HIS A 123 3.67 7.18 -4.27
CA HIS A 123 3.98 5.78 -3.94
C HIS A 123 2.93 4.82 -4.52
N ILE A 124 1.64 5.19 -4.46
CA ILE A 124 0.57 4.38 -5.05
C ILE A 124 0.71 4.31 -6.57
N ALA A 125 0.99 5.43 -7.24
CA ALA A 125 1.16 5.46 -8.69
C ALA A 125 2.35 4.60 -9.13
N GLU A 126 3.51 4.75 -8.49
CA GLU A 126 4.71 3.94 -8.76
C GLU A 126 4.46 2.45 -8.53
N PHE A 127 3.70 2.10 -7.49
CA PHE A 127 3.29 0.72 -7.22
C PHE A 127 2.39 0.16 -8.33
N LEU A 128 1.40 0.91 -8.80
CA LEU A 128 0.49 0.45 -9.85
C LEU A 128 1.17 0.37 -11.23
N GLU A 129 2.15 1.23 -11.48
CA GLU A 129 2.87 1.32 -12.75
C GLU A 129 3.57 0.00 -13.12
N SER A 130 4.03 -0.78 -12.13
CA SER A 130 4.67 -2.08 -12.41
C SER A 130 3.77 -3.05 -13.19
N TRP A 131 2.45 -2.99 -12.98
CA TRP A 131 1.51 -3.81 -13.75
C TRP A 131 1.06 -3.12 -15.04
N ILE A 132 0.94 -1.79 -15.04
CA ILE A 132 0.51 -1.05 -16.23
C ILE A 132 1.56 -1.14 -17.34
N ALA A 133 2.84 -1.00 -16.98
CA ALA A 133 3.96 -1.15 -17.92
C ALA A 133 4.03 -2.56 -18.53
N GLU A 134 3.60 -3.59 -17.79
CA GLU A 134 3.51 -4.97 -18.28
C GLU A 134 2.20 -5.29 -19.02
N GLY A 135 1.32 -4.30 -19.23
CA GLY A 135 0.01 -4.49 -19.87
C GLY A 135 -1.03 -5.23 -19.00
N LYS A 136 -0.75 -5.45 -17.72
CA LYS A 136 -1.60 -6.16 -16.76
C LYS A 136 -2.64 -5.23 -16.11
N ASN A 137 -3.37 -4.48 -16.94
CA ASN A 137 -4.31 -3.42 -16.50
C ASN A 137 -5.40 -3.92 -15.55
N THR A 138 -5.93 -5.13 -15.77
CA THR A 138 -6.92 -5.74 -14.87
C THR A 138 -6.36 -5.94 -13.46
N MET A 139 -5.10 -6.36 -13.35
CA MET A 139 -4.45 -6.55 -12.05
C MET A 139 -4.19 -5.20 -11.37
N ALA A 140 -3.68 -4.21 -12.11
CA ALA A 140 -3.52 -2.84 -11.61
C ALA A 140 -4.85 -2.27 -11.07
N GLY A 141 -5.95 -2.43 -11.81
CA GLY A 141 -7.29 -2.02 -11.36
C GLY A 141 -7.75 -2.75 -10.10
N ALA A 142 -7.52 -4.07 -10.02
CA ALA A 142 -7.85 -4.86 -8.84
C ALA A 142 -7.02 -4.45 -7.61
N MET A 143 -5.71 -4.19 -7.78
CA MET A 143 -4.83 -3.70 -6.72
C MET A 143 -5.24 -2.32 -6.23
N ARG A 144 -5.54 -1.39 -7.15
CA ARG A 144 -6.05 -0.06 -6.81
C ARG A 144 -7.34 -0.14 -5.99
N SER A 145 -8.25 -1.05 -6.35
CA SER A 145 -9.51 -1.26 -5.62
C SER A 145 -9.26 -1.70 -4.17
N VAL A 146 -8.38 -2.68 -3.95
CA VAL A 146 -8.03 -3.15 -2.59
C VAL A 146 -7.32 -2.07 -1.78
N LEU A 147 -6.36 -1.36 -2.37
CA LEU A 147 -5.68 -0.25 -1.71
C LEU A 147 -6.67 0.84 -1.32
N SER A 148 -7.59 1.21 -2.22
CA SER A 148 -8.59 2.24 -1.96
C SER A 148 -9.48 1.88 -0.76
N ASP A 149 -9.93 0.63 -0.68
CA ASP A 149 -10.72 0.11 0.45
C ASP A 149 -9.90 0.02 1.75
N MET A 150 -8.65 -0.44 1.68
CA MET A 150 -7.73 -0.52 2.81
C MET A 150 -7.44 0.87 3.42
N PHE A 151 -7.15 1.88 2.60
CA PHE A 151 -6.91 3.24 3.07
C PHE A 151 -8.20 3.94 3.51
N ARG A 152 -9.37 3.59 2.94
CA ARG A 152 -10.66 4.07 3.44
C ARG A 152 -10.93 3.61 4.88
N GLU A 153 -10.68 2.33 5.18
CA GLU A 153 -10.81 1.82 6.55
C GLU A 153 -9.82 2.49 7.51
N ALA A 154 -8.64 2.91 7.02
CA ALA A 154 -7.66 3.63 7.85
C ALA A 154 -8.16 5.02 8.26
N ILE A 155 -8.92 5.67 7.37
CA ILE A 155 -9.60 6.94 7.68
C ILE A 155 -10.68 6.71 8.74
N VAL A 156 -11.47 5.64 8.62
CA VAL A 156 -12.53 5.29 9.58
C VAL A 156 -11.95 5.04 10.98
N GLU A 157 -10.78 4.39 11.09
CA GLU A 157 -10.06 4.23 12.36
C GLU A 157 -9.25 5.46 12.79
N GLY A 158 -9.33 6.58 12.06
CA GLY A 158 -8.67 7.84 12.40
C GLY A 158 -7.14 7.82 12.28
N ARG A 159 -6.59 6.85 11.53
CA ARG A 159 -5.12 6.69 11.35
C ARG A 159 -4.55 7.66 10.33
N ILE A 160 -5.35 8.03 9.35
CA ILE A 160 -5.01 9.00 8.30
C ILE A 160 -6.22 9.89 8.02
N THR A 161 -5.99 11.03 7.36
CA THR A 161 -7.05 12.00 7.06
C THR A 161 -7.54 11.93 5.61
N THR A 162 -6.70 11.49 4.68
CA THR A 162 -6.99 11.46 3.24
C THR A 162 -6.59 10.12 2.64
N ASN A 163 -7.29 9.72 1.58
CA ASN A 163 -6.99 8.47 0.88
C ASN A 163 -5.98 8.75 -0.25
N PRO A 164 -4.72 8.29 -0.15
CA PRO A 164 -3.70 8.56 -1.17
C PRO A 164 -4.00 7.87 -2.51
N VAL A 165 -4.94 6.93 -2.55
CA VAL A 165 -5.32 6.20 -3.77
C VAL A 165 -6.29 6.98 -4.63
N GLU A 166 -7.12 7.85 -4.06
CA GLU A 166 -8.19 8.55 -4.77
C GLU A 166 -7.72 9.33 -6.01
N PRO A 167 -6.61 10.11 -5.96
CA PRO A 167 -6.17 10.88 -7.11
C PRO A 167 -5.58 10.01 -8.24
N THR A 168 -5.25 8.74 -7.99
CA THR A 168 -4.75 7.84 -9.03
C THR A 168 -5.87 7.46 -10.00
N ARG A 169 -5.57 7.32 -11.29
CA ARG A 169 -6.57 6.89 -12.28
C ARG A 169 -6.66 5.37 -12.32
N ALA A 170 -7.88 4.87 -12.47
CA ALA A 170 -8.07 3.46 -12.81
C ALA A 170 -7.56 3.23 -14.25
N PRO A 171 -6.82 2.15 -14.51
CA PRO A 171 -6.36 1.82 -15.85
C PRO A 171 -7.54 1.43 -16.74
N GLU A 172 -7.49 1.77 -18.03
CA GLU A 172 -8.47 1.34 -19.01
C GLU A 172 -8.28 -0.18 -19.27
N ILE A 173 -9.36 -0.95 -19.08
CA ILE A 173 -9.34 -2.40 -19.25
C ILE A 173 -10.00 -2.74 -20.58
N LYS A 174 -9.20 -3.22 -21.54
CA LYS A 174 -9.70 -3.79 -22.80
C LYS A 174 -9.78 -5.30 -22.65
N VAL A 175 -10.95 -5.89 -22.93
CA VAL A 175 -11.18 -7.33 -22.82
C VAL A 175 -10.52 -8.04 -24.01
N ALA A 176 -9.44 -8.77 -23.75
CA ALA A 176 -8.71 -9.52 -24.78
C ALA A 176 -9.34 -10.89 -25.12
N ARG A 177 -10.28 -11.38 -24.30
CA ARG A 177 -10.90 -12.69 -24.50
C ARG A 177 -11.89 -12.63 -25.66
N GLU A 178 -11.61 -13.38 -26.71
CA GLU A 178 -12.48 -13.53 -27.88
C GLU A 178 -13.72 -14.40 -27.59
N ARG A 179 -14.77 -14.22 -28.40
CA ARG A 179 -15.96 -15.06 -28.38
C ARG A 179 -15.72 -16.33 -29.19
N LEU A 180 -16.17 -17.46 -28.67
CA LEU A 180 -16.07 -18.75 -29.36
C LEU A 180 -17.17 -18.85 -30.41
N GLN A 181 -16.80 -19.06 -31.67
CA GLN A 181 -17.73 -19.29 -32.77
C GLN A 181 -18.20 -20.75 -32.81
N LEU A 182 -19.38 -21.00 -33.38
CA LEU A 182 -19.96 -22.34 -33.43
C LEU A 182 -19.09 -23.34 -34.21
N GLU A 183 -18.49 -22.91 -35.32
CA GLU A 183 -17.58 -23.74 -36.11
C GLU A 183 -16.35 -24.18 -35.30
N THR A 184 -15.76 -23.23 -34.56
CA THR A 184 -14.64 -23.50 -33.66
C THR A 184 -15.05 -24.41 -32.50
N TYR A 185 -16.25 -24.22 -31.94
CA TYR A 185 -16.81 -25.11 -30.92
C TYR A 185 -16.93 -26.54 -31.45
N ASN A 186 -17.55 -26.74 -32.62
CA ASN A 186 -17.75 -28.06 -33.20
C ASN A 186 -16.41 -28.78 -33.43
N ALA A 187 -15.42 -28.09 -34.01
CA ALA A 187 -14.09 -28.67 -34.20
C ALA A 187 -13.42 -29.05 -32.86
N THR A 188 -13.55 -28.20 -31.83
CA THR A 188 -13.01 -28.48 -30.49
C THR A 188 -13.73 -29.66 -29.83
N ARG A 189 -15.05 -29.75 -30.01
CA ARG A 189 -15.90 -30.81 -29.47
C ARG A 189 -15.63 -32.16 -30.13
N THR A 190 -15.31 -32.19 -31.42
CA THR A 190 -14.82 -33.40 -32.11
C THR A 190 -13.45 -33.81 -31.59
N ALA A 191 -12.52 -32.87 -31.41
CA ALA A 191 -11.20 -33.18 -30.84
C ALA A 191 -11.32 -33.75 -29.41
N ALA A 192 -12.27 -33.23 -28.62
CA ALA A 192 -12.56 -33.68 -27.27
C ALA A 192 -13.04 -35.14 -27.14
N GLU A 193 -13.42 -35.81 -28.24
CA GLU A 193 -13.80 -37.23 -28.22
C GLU A 193 -12.64 -38.16 -27.86
N HIS A 194 -11.40 -37.69 -28.02
CA HIS A 194 -10.19 -38.41 -27.60
C HIS A 194 -9.83 -38.20 -26.12
N LEU A 195 -10.57 -37.34 -25.42
CA LEU A 195 -10.43 -37.10 -23.99
C LEU A 195 -11.36 -38.04 -23.20
N PRO A 196 -11.24 -38.11 -21.86
CA PRO A 196 -12.15 -38.92 -21.05
C PRO A 196 -13.62 -38.62 -21.37
N VAL A 197 -14.45 -39.68 -21.42
CA VAL A 197 -15.86 -39.64 -21.89
C VAL A 197 -16.70 -38.51 -21.28
N TRP A 198 -16.43 -38.15 -20.02
CA TRP A 198 -17.14 -37.08 -19.33
C TRP A 198 -16.90 -35.68 -19.91
N PHE A 199 -15.75 -35.44 -20.55
CA PHE A 199 -15.33 -34.11 -21.01
C PHE A 199 -16.19 -33.59 -22.18
N PRO A 200 -16.36 -34.33 -23.30
CA PRO A 200 -17.28 -33.92 -24.36
C PRO A 200 -18.74 -33.78 -23.86
N LEU A 201 -19.19 -34.67 -22.96
CA LEU A 201 -20.53 -34.58 -22.35
C LEU A 201 -20.68 -33.30 -21.51
N ALA A 202 -19.65 -32.91 -20.76
CA ALA A 202 -19.64 -31.67 -20.00
C ALA A 202 -19.63 -30.44 -20.89
N MET A 203 -18.97 -30.49 -22.06
CA MET A 203 -19.05 -29.41 -23.07
C MET A 203 -20.47 -29.25 -23.59
N ASP A 204 -21.14 -30.35 -23.95
CA ASP A 204 -22.51 -30.33 -24.47
C ASP A 204 -23.50 -29.83 -23.40
N LEU A 205 -23.36 -30.32 -22.16
CA LEU A 205 -24.14 -29.85 -21.03
C LEU A 205 -23.93 -28.36 -20.76
N ALA A 206 -22.69 -27.86 -20.89
CA ALA A 206 -22.39 -26.43 -20.77
C ALA A 206 -23.07 -25.60 -21.86
N LEU A 207 -23.05 -26.07 -23.10
CA LEU A 207 -23.63 -25.37 -24.24
C LEU A 207 -25.16 -25.29 -24.14
N VAL A 208 -25.82 -26.41 -23.77
CA VAL A 208 -27.29 -26.48 -23.69
C VAL A 208 -27.84 -25.73 -22.48
N THR A 209 -27.18 -25.81 -21.32
CA THR A 209 -27.69 -25.18 -20.08
C THR A 209 -27.22 -23.73 -19.89
N GLY A 210 -26.16 -23.32 -20.59
CA GLY A 210 -25.54 -22.00 -20.44
C GLY A 210 -25.00 -21.73 -19.02
N GLN A 211 -24.81 -22.76 -18.19
CA GLN A 211 -24.37 -22.60 -16.81
C GLN A 211 -22.86 -22.36 -16.69
N ARG A 212 -22.44 -21.77 -15.56
CA ARG A 212 -21.01 -21.59 -15.29
C ARG A 212 -20.38 -22.96 -15.05
N ARG A 213 -19.11 -23.10 -15.41
CA ARG A 213 -18.34 -24.34 -15.20
C ARG A 213 -18.45 -24.90 -13.77
N GLU A 214 -18.40 -24.02 -12.76
CA GLU A 214 -18.53 -24.43 -11.35
C GLU A 214 -19.93 -24.95 -11.00
N ASP A 215 -20.97 -24.39 -11.60
CA ASP A 215 -22.35 -24.85 -11.41
C ASP A 215 -22.56 -26.22 -12.07
N ILE A 216 -21.99 -26.41 -13.28
CA ILE A 216 -22.05 -27.68 -14.03
C ILE A 216 -21.44 -28.83 -13.23
N VAL A 217 -20.27 -28.62 -12.64
CA VAL A 217 -19.56 -29.65 -11.86
C VAL A 217 -20.34 -30.06 -10.60
N ASN A 218 -21.24 -29.22 -10.10
CA ASN A 218 -22.03 -29.49 -8.90
C ASN A 218 -23.43 -30.06 -9.18
N MET A 219 -23.84 -30.20 -10.45
CA MET A 219 -25.12 -30.80 -10.81
C MET A 219 -25.18 -32.27 -10.40
N LYS A 220 -26.33 -32.69 -9.86
CA LYS A 220 -26.60 -34.08 -9.48
C LYS A 220 -27.87 -34.56 -10.16
N PHE A 221 -27.95 -35.89 -10.37
CA PHE A 221 -29.19 -36.50 -10.85
C PHE A 221 -30.38 -36.28 -9.90
N SER A 222 -30.11 -36.12 -8.59
CA SER A 222 -31.14 -35.77 -7.60
C SER A 222 -31.74 -34.37 -7.78
N ASP A 223 -31.08 -33.50 -8.55
CA ASP A 223 -31.56 -32.14 -8.82
C ASP A 223 -32.60 -32.14 -9.97
N ILE A 224 -32.85 -33.30 -10.59
CA ILE A 224 -33.89 -33.48 -11.59
C ILE A 224 -35.17 -33.92 -10.90
N VAL A 225 -36.17 -33.05 -10.89
CA VAL A 225 -37.49 -33.27 -10.28
C VAL A 225 -38.55 -32.88 -11.29
N ASP A 226 -39.55 -33.74 -11.50
CA ASP A 226 -40.65 -33.54 -12.46
C ASP A 226 -40.16 -33.19 -13.88
N GLY A 227 -39.10 -33.88 -14.31
CA GLY A 227 -38.49 -33.69 -15.63
C GLY A 227 -37.73 -32.37 -15.79
N ARG A 228 -37.41 -31.66 -14.70
CA ARG A 228 -36.69 -30.38 -14.75
C ARG A 228 -35.42 -30.42 -13.92
N LEU A 229 -34.32 -29.94 -14.50
CA LEU A 229 -33.04 -29.78 -13.81
C LEU A 229 -33.02 -28.48 -12.99
N HIS A 230 -32.98 -28.61 -11.67
CA HIS A 230 -32.95 -27.47 -10.75
C HIS A 230 -31.50 -27.08 -10.42
N VAL A 231 -31.14 -25.83 -10.65
CA VAL A 231 -29.78 -25.32 -10.43
C VAL A 231 -29.83 -24.09 -9.52
N THR A 232 -29.04 -24.11 -8.46
CA THR A 232 -28.76 -22.91 -7.66
C THR A 232 -27.35 -22.44 -7.99
N GLN A 233 -27.23 -21.28 -8.64
CA GLN A 233 -25.94 -20.74 -9.07
C GLN A 233 -25.08 -20.34 -7.87
N ILE A 234 -23.87 -20.89 -7.79
CA ILE A 234 -22.95 -20.70 -6.66
C ILE A 234 -22.57 -19.23 -6.50
N LYS A 235 -22.30 -18.54 -7.62
CA LYS A 235 -21.79 -17.17 -7.60
C LYS A 235 -22.83 -16.13 -7.19
N THR A 236 -24.09 -16.31 -7.58
CA THR A 236 -25.15 -15.30 -7.46
C THR A 236 -26.29 -15.73 -6.54
N GLY A 237 -26.39 -17.01 -6.18
CA GLY A 237 -27.51 -17.58 -5.43
C GLY A 237 -28.81 -17.73 -6.23
N MET A 238 -28.80 -17.41 -7.53
CA MET A 238 -29.99 -17.49 -8.39
C MET A 238 -30.44 -18.94 -8.58
N LYS A 239 -31.75 -19.17 -8.46
CA LYS A 239 -32.37 -20.49 -8.64
C LYS A 239 -33.08 -20.55 -9.98
N ILE A 240 -32.76 -21.56 -10.80
CA ILE A 240 -33.26 -21.72 -12.17
C ILE A 240 -33.66 -23.19 -12.35
N ALA A 241 -34.71 -23.45 -13.11
CA ALA A 241 -35.13 -24.81 -13.48
C ALA A 241 -35.15 -24.94 -15.01
N PHE A 242 -34.32 -25.82 -15.56
CA PHE A 242 -34.26 -26.13 -16.98
C PHE A 242 -35.23 -27.26 -17.32
N PRO A 243 -35.95 -27.18 -18.45
CA PRO A 243 -36.75 -28.30 -18.96
C PRO A 243 -35.86 -29.45 -19.45
#